data_AF-A0A0F7HJK3-F1
#
_entry.id   AF-A0A0F7HJK3-F1
#
_cell.length_a   1.000
_cell.length_b   1.000
_cell.length_c   1.000
_cell.angle_alpha   90.00
_cell.angle_beta   90.00
_cell.angle_gamma   90.00
#
_symmetry.space_group_name_H-M   'P 1'
#
loop_
_entity.id
_entity.type
_entity.pdbx_description
1 polymer ?
#
loop_
_entity_poly.entity_id
_entity_poly.type
_entity_poly.pdbx_seq_one_letter_code
_entity_poly.pdbx_strand_id
1 'polypeptide(L)'
;MFRRSLWFLSAMSVIILTACGAASPEESEGSGKIEVYTTVFALQSLTEQIAGDNAEVHSIYPNGTDIHSYEPTQKDMLSYAESDLFITTNKELDAVSGKIADVLNEDIEILEAVGDTGHLLEDTHSHDHGEGDDHDHSHGEIDPHVWLDPVLSIDMAEAIKDKLSTLDPDNAEAYEENFETVKADLEELDASLESVTEDSKVKNVYISHESIGYLANRYGFTQHGVSGMNNEEPTQKEVIDMVEGLKADGSKYILTEQNISNKVTDIIKDAGGVEQLGFHNLSVLMDEDNPDTDYQTLMRHNIEVLDRALNDYDDAEAEQNASEASEKHDHDHSVDEDVYNGYFDDGDVRDRDLSDWEGKWQSVYPYLQDGTLAPVFEHKAEDGKMTAAEYEEYYTAGYRTDVEKIEITGNMMTFQKNGESHTGEYVYDGYEILEYEAGNRGVRYLFTLKDPENKNAELPRYIQFSDHGISPMESHHFHIYMGDDREAMLQEMYHWPTYYPLDMSGDEIVEEMLHH
;
A
#
# COMPACT_ATOMS: atom_id res chain seq x y z
N MET A 1 -54.45 -72.16 65.89
CA MET A 1 -55.08 -72.40 64.57
C MET A 1 -55.51 -71.07 64.00
N PHE A 2 -55.10 -70.77 62.77
CA PHE A 2 -55.74 -69.93 61.74
C PHE A 2 -56.79 -68.89 62.22
N ARG A 3 -56.78 -67.62 61.78
CA ARG A 3 -56.76 -67.19 60.38
C ARG A 3 -56.89 -65.65 60.29
N ARG A 4 -56.14 -65.03 59.36
CA ARG A 4 -56.54 -64.01 58.35
C ARG A 4 -57.17 -62.69 58.84
N SER A 5 -56.47 -61.55 58.65
CA SER A 5 -56.51 -60.67 57.44
C SER A 5 -57.76 -59.78 57.41
N LEU A 6 -57.76 -58.48 57.08
CA LEU A 6 -56.77 -57.45 56.71
C LEU A 6 -57.60 -56.14 56.51
N TRP A 7 -56.94 -54.98 56.32
CA TRP A 7 -57.47 -53.67 55.85
C TRP A 7 -58.17 -52.78 56.91
N PHE A 8 -57.98 -51.46 57.01
CA PHE A 8 -57.21 -50.44 56.28
C PHE A 8 -57.25 -49.11 57.07
N LEU A 9 -56.27 -48.21 56.84
CA LEU A 9 -56.32 -46.73 56.99
C LEU A 9 -56.51 -46.15 58.42
N SER A 10 -55.96 -45.03 58.87
CA SER A 10 -55.09 -43.96 58.34
C SER A 10 -54.65 -43.09 59.52
N ALA A 11 -53.49 -42.43 59.39
CA ALA A 11 -53.13 -41.12 59.96
C ALA A 11 -53.10 -40.95 61.51
N MET A 12 -51.92 -40.63 62.06
CA MET A 12 -51.48 -39.23 62.26
C MET A 12 -50.29 -39.16 63.24
N SER A 13 -49.18 -38.63 62.73
CA SER A 13 -48.08 -37.88 63.36
C SER A 13 -47.73 -38.06 64.83
N VAL A 14 -46.49 -38.49 65.07
CA VAL A 14 -45.62 -37.90 66.11
C VAL A 14 -44.22 -37.68 65.51
N ILE A 15 -43.77 -36.43 65.66
CA ILE A 15 -42.48 -35.81 65.34
C ILE A 15 -41.32 -36.52 66.05
N ILE A 16 -40.13 -36.59 65.44
CA ILE A 16 -38.83 -36.23 66.05
C ILE A 16 -37.75 -36.06 64.96
N LEU A 17 -36.99 -34.98 65.13
CA LEU A 17 -35.87 -34.46 64.36
C LEU A 17 -34.75 -35.48 64.13
N THR A 18 -34.20 -35.50 62.91
CA THR A 18 -32.75 -35.49 62.61
C THR A 18 -32.57 -35.55 61.09
N ALA A 19 -32.34 -34.40 60.44
CA ALA A 19 -31.71 -34.30 59.12
C ALA A 19 -31.35 -32.84 58.81
N CYS A 20 -30.55 -32.21 59.68
CA CYS A 20 -29.63 -31.18 59.23
C CYS A 20 -28.34 -31.91 58.85
N GLY A 21 -28.33 -32.48 57.65
CA GLY A 21 -27.12 -32.86 56.92
C GLY A 21 -27.08 -31.94 55.72
N ALA A 22 -25.97 -31.23 55.57
CA ALA A 22 -25.70 -30.22 54.55
C ALA A 22 -26.40 -30.53 53.22
N ALA A 23 -27.37 -29.70 52.85
CA ALA A 23 -27.58 -29.42 51.44
C ALA A 23 -26.32 -28.69 51.01
N SER A 24 -25.39 -29.43 50.41
CA SER A 24 -24.41 -28.80 49.53
C SER A 24 -25.19 -27.88 48.59
N PRO A 25 -24.69 -26.66 48.31
CA PRO A 25 -25.16 -25.96 47.13
C PRO A 25 -25.02 -26.97 45.99
N GLU A 26 -26.08 -27.19 45.23
CA GLU A 26 -25.87 -27.57 43.83
C GLU A 26 -25.02 -26.43 43.28
N GLU A 27 -23.70 -26.64 43.22
CA GLU A 27 -22.88 -25.97 42.24
C GLU A 27 -23.60 -26.23 40.93
N SER A 28 -24.14 -25.18 40.32
CA SER A 28 -24.32 -25.22 38.90
C SER A 28 -22.93 -25.48 38.34
N GLU A 29 -22.66 -26.72 37.93
CA GLU A 29 -21.68 -26.99 36.89
C GLU A 29 -22.17 -26.22 35.65
N GLY A 30 -21.93 -24.92 35.64
CA GLY A 30 -21.84 -24.16 34.42
C GLY A 30 -20.48 -24.52 33.85
N SER A 31 -20.39 -25.63 33.13
CA SER A 31 -19.37 -25.79 32.10
C SER A 31 -19.69 -24.79 30.98
N GLY A 32 -19.61 -23.49 31.31
CA GLY A 32 -19.74 -22.44 30.32
C GLY A 32 -18.64 -22.65 29.29
N LYS A 33 -18.99 -22.55 28.01
CA LYS A 33 -17.98 -22.50 26.95
C LYS A 33 -17.08 -21.29 27.21
N ILE A 34 -15.80 -21.41 26.88
CA ILE A 34 -14.86 -20.27 26.91
C ILE A 34 -15.41 -19.22 25.95
N GLU A 35 -15.65 -18.00 26.42
CA GLU A 35 -16.06 -16.90 25.55
C GLU A 35 -14.81 -16.24 24.96
N VAL A 36 -14.67 -16.28 23.63
CA VAL A 36 -13.47 -15.82 22.93
C VAL A 36 -13.83 -14.74 21.92
N TYR A 37 -13.15 -13.60 22.00
CA TYR A 37 -13.17 -12.60 20.93
C TYR A 37 -11.87 -12.66 20.12
N THR A 38 -11.99 -12.45 18.82
CA THR A 38 -10.89 -12.45 17.86
C THR A 38 -10.94 -11.19 17.01
N THR A 39 -9.81 -10.74 16.46
CA THR A 39 -9.83 -9.63 15.49
C THR A 39 -10.39 -10.10 14.16
N VAL A 40 -9.54 -10.64 13.28
CA VAL A 40 -9.90 -11.05 11.92
C VAL A 40 -10.65 -12.38 11.88
N PHE A 41 -11.50 -12.56 10.86
CA PHE A 41 -12.23 -13.81 10.62
C PHE A 41 -11.31 -15.04 10.54
N ALA A 42 -10.10 -14.91 9.99
CA ALA A 42 -9.13 -16.00 9.98
C ALA A 42 -8.85 -16.56 11.38
N LEU A 43 -8.65 -15.69 12.37
CA LEU A 43 -8.44 -16.10 13.77
C LEU A 43 -9.72 -16.69 14.37
N GLN A 44 -10.89 -16.13 14.06
CA GLN A 44 -12.18 -16.71 14.46
C GLN A 44 -12.28 -18.16 13.99
N SER A 45 -12.11 -18.38 12.68
CA SER A 45 -12.31 -19.70 12.07
C SER A 45 -11.30 -20.74 12.58
N LEU A 46 -10.03 -20.38 12.72
CA LEU A 46 -9.01 -21.28 13.27
C LEU A 46 -9.31 -21.62 14.74
N THR A 47 -9.75 -20.64 15.54
CA THR A 47 -10.10 -20.84 16.94
C THR A 47 -11.34 -21.73 17.09
N GLU A 48 -12.38 -21.53 16.28
CA GLU A 48 -13.58 -22.38 16.28
C GLU A 48 -13.23 -23.84 15.95
N GLN A 49 -12.36 -24.06 14.97
CA GLN A 49 -11.91 -25.40 14.59
C GLN A 49 -11.11 -26.08 15.70
N ILE A 50 -10.18 -25.36 16.34
CA ILE A 50 -9.35 -25.89 17.43
C ILE A 50 -10.20 -26.14 18.68
N ALA A 51 -11.02 -25.17 19.08
CA ALA A 51 -11.81 -25.25 20.31
C ALA A 51 -12.99 -26.22 20.21
N GLY A 52 -13.54 -26.42 19.00
CA GLY A 52 -14.73 -27.22 18.77
C GLY A 52 -15.91 -26.74 19.62
N ASP A 53 -16.57 -27.66 20.31
CA ASP A 53 -17.72 -27.32 21.15
C ASP A 53 -17.36 -26.64 22.49
N ASN A 54 -16.08 -26.47 22.82
CA ASN A 54 -15.63 -25.97 24.13
C ASN A 54 -15.52 -24.44 24.22
N ALA A 55 -15.56 -23.72 23.09
CA ALA A 55 -15.57 -22.26 23.07
C ALA A 55 -16.76 -21.70 22.26
N GLU A 56 -17.14 -20.47 22.56
CA GLU A 56 -17.98 -19.62 21.73
C GLU A 56 -17.10 -18.46 21.24
N VAL A 57 -16.90 -18.38 19.92
CA VAL A 57 -15.92 -17.48 19.32
C VAL A 57 -16.62 -16.42 18.48
N HIS A 58 -16.15 -15.18 18.58
CA HIS A 58 -16.70 -14.04 17.86
C HIS A 58 -15.58 -13.20 17.24
N SER A 59 -15.72 -12.78 15.98
CA SER A 59 -14.91 -11.68 15.46
C SER A 59 -15.45 -10.32 15.94
N ILE A 60 -14.56 -9.40 16.27
CA ILE A 60 -14.94 -8.02 16.61
C ILE A 60 -15.41 -7.22 15.39
N TYR A 61 -14.97 -7.60 14.19
CA TYR A 61 -15.29 -6.88 12.97
C TYR A 61 -16.66 -7.31 12.46
N PRO A 62 -17.61 -6.37 12.34
CA PRO A 62 -18.88 -6.68 11.70
C PRO A 62 -18.67 -7.06 10.23
N ASN A 63 -19.54 -7.92 9.70
CA ASN A 63 -19.51 -8.34 8.31
C ASN A 63 -19.37 -7.15 7.34
N GLY A 64 -18.46 -7.28 6.35
CA GLY A 64 -18.20 -6.30 5.30
C GLY A 64 -17.57 -4.99 5.75
N THR A 65 -17.12 -4.90 7.00
CA THR A 65 -16.43 -3.70 7.50
C THR A 65 -15.01 -3.63 6.95
N ASP A 66 -14.52 -2.42 6.67
CA ASP A 66 -13.10 -2.18 6.44
C ASP A 66 -12.37 -2.14 7.80
N ILE A 67 -11.44 -3.06 8.01
CA ILE A 67 -10.73 -3.22 9.28
C ILE A 67 -9.79 -2.05 9.59
N HIS A 68 -9.25 -1.37 8.57
CA HIS A 68 -8.28 -0.27 8.74
C HIS A 68 -8.94 0.98 9.30
N SER A 69 -10.26 1.13 9.11
CA SER A 69 -11.05 2.26 9.60
C SER A 69 -12.00 1.91 10.74
N TYR A 70 -12.03 0.65 11.18
CA TYR A 70 -12.93 0.21 12.23
C TYR A 70 -12.56 0.81 13.59
N GLU A 71 -13.57 1.29 14.33
CA GLU A 71 -13.42 1.69 15.72
C GLU A 71 -14.46 1.00 16.60
N PRO A 72 -14.06 0.22 17.62
CA PRO A 72 -14.99 -0.42 18.52
C PRO A 72 -15.71 0.60 19.40
N THR A 73 -16.99 0.34 19.71
CA THR A 73 -17.72 1.20 20.64
C THR A 73 -17.33 0.90 22.10
N GLN A 74 -17.62 1.82 23.02
CA GLN A 74 -17.41 1.58 24.45
C GLN A 74 -18.16 0.35 24.98
N LYS A 75 -19.29 0.01 24.36
CA LYS A 75 -20.06 -1.18 24.74
C LYS A 75 -19.31 -2.43 24.31
N ASP A 76 -18.75 -2.43 23.10
CA ASP A 76 -18.00 -3.58 22.59
C ASP A 76 -16.73 -3.79 23.41
N MET A 77 -16.02 -2.70 23.74
CA MET A 77 -14.88 -2.73 24.65
C MET A 77 -15.19 -3.37 26.02
N LEU A 78 -16.39 -3.15 26.57
CA LEU A 78 -16.82 -3.81 27.81
C LEU A 78 -17.08 -5.30 27.60
N SER A 79 -17.69 -5.69 26.49
CA SER A 79 -17.89 -7.11 26.15
C SER A 79 -16.56 -7.83 25.97
N TYR A 80 -15.59 -7.19 25.30
CA TYR A 80 -14.25 -7.73 25.14
C TYR A 80 -13.59 -7.93 26.52
N ALA A 81 -13.65 -6.92 27.39
CA ALA A 81 -13.11 -6.98 28.75
C ALA A 81 -13.74 -8.07 29.65
N GLU A 82 -14.99 -8.46 29.38
CA GLU A 82 -15.73 -9.47 30.14
C GLU A 82 -15.51 -10.90 29.62
N SER A 83 -14.89 -11.06 28.45
CA SER A 83 -14.59 -12.37 27.84
C SER A 83 -13.43 -13.10 28.51
N ASP A 84 -13.34 -14.41 28.30
CA ASP A 84 -12.30 -15.25 28.90
C ASP A 84 -10.96 -15.15 28.13
N LEU A 85 -11.01 -14.85 26.84
CA LEU A 85 -9.84 -14.74 25.98
C LEU A 85 -10.08 -13.77 24.82
N PHE A 86 -9.12 -12.87 24.60
CA PHE A 86 -9.08 -12.00 23.44
C PHE A 86 -7.87 -12.34 22.57
N ILE A 87 -8.09 -12.72 21.31
CA ILE A 87 -7.03 -13.14 20.38
C ILE A 87 -6.86 -12.07 19.30
N THR A 88 -5.67 -11.50 19.21
CA THR A 88 -5.27 -10.52 18.20
C THR A 88 -4.28 -11.12 17.23
N THR A 89 -4.06 -10.48 16.08
CA THR A 89 -2.90 -10.79 15.23
C THR A 89 -1.63 -10.38 15.98
N ASN A 90 -1.45 -9.08 16.19
CA ASN A 90 -0.44 -8.47 17.06
C ASN A 90 -0.81 -6.99 17.24
N LYS A 91 -0.52 -6.37 18.39
CA LYS A 91 -0.79 -4.94 18.64
C LYS A 91 -0.02 -3.97 17.71
N GLU A 92 1.10 -4.42 17.15
CA GLU A 92 1.93 -3.65 16.21
C GLU A 92 1.39 -3.73 14.78
N LEU A 93 0.63 -4.79 14.46
CA LEU A 93 0.05 -5.03 13.14
C LEU A 93 -1.37 -4.44 13.01
N ASP A 94 -2.19 -4.59 14.05
CA ASP A 94 -3.58 -4.14 14.01
C ASP A 94 -3.80 -2.97 14.98
N ALA A 95 -4.16 -1.81 14.42
CA ALA A 95 -4.42 -0.59 15.18
C ALA A 95 -5.52 -0.77 16.23
N VAL A 96 -6.51 -1.64 15.97
CA VAL A 96 -7.58 -1.95 16.93
C VAL A 96 -7.02 -2.80 18.07
N SER A 97 -6.16 -3.77 17.77
CA SER A 97 -5.44 -4.55 18.77
C SER A 97 -4.63 -3.67 19.72
N GLY A 98 -3.89 -2.68 19.20
CA GLY A 98 -3.16 -1.70 20.01
C GLY A 98 -4.07 -0.89 20.94
N LYS A 99 -5.16 -0.33 20.41
CA LYS A 99 -6.16 0.40 21.19
C LYS A 99 -6.79 -0.47 22.28
N ILE A 100 -7.05 -1.74 21.99
CA ILE A 100 -7.63 -2.68 22.95
C ILE A 100 -6.63 -2.99 24.05
N ALA A 101 -5.36 -3.29 23.72
CA ALA A 101 -4.31 -3.56 24.68
C ALA A 101 -4.04 -2.36 25.62
N ASP A 102 -4.13 -1.12 25.11
CA ASP A 102 -3.95 0.09 25.91
C ASP A 102 -5.09 0.35 26.91
N VAL A 103 -6.31 -0.06 26.55
CA VAL A 103 -7.52 0.21 27.34
C VAL A 103 -7.83 -0.93 28.32
N LEU A 104 -7.67 -2.17 27.86
CA LEU A 104 -7.90 -3.37 28.64
C LEU A 104 -6.60 -3.73 29.39
N ASN A 105 -6.43 -3.18 30.59
CA ASN A 105 -5.36 -3.57 31.52
C ASN A 105 -5.45 -5.07 31.92
N GLU A 106 -4.47 -5.56 32.72
CA GLU A 106 -4.18 -6.96 33.15
C GLU A 106 -5.35 -7.90 33.59
N ASP A 107 -6.61 -7.47 33.57
CA ASP A 107 -7.76 -8.26 34.01
C ASP A 107 -8.30 -9.23 32.93
N ILE A 108 -7.86 -9.11 31.67
CA ILE A 108 -8.23 -10.00 30.55
C ILE A 108 -7.01 -10.78 30.04
N GLU A 109 -7.23 -12.03 29.65
CA GLU A 109 -6.23 -12.83 28.94
C GLU A 109 -6.20 -12.42 27.46
N ILE A 110 -5.08 -11.82 27.03
CA ILE A 110 -4.84 -11.47 25.63
C ILE A 110 -3.80 -12.44 25.03
N LEU A 111 -4.07 -12.93 23.83
CA LEU A 111 -3.13 -13.68 23.00
C LEU A 111 -2.83 -12.87 21.73
N GLU A 112 -1.59 -12.43 21.56
CA GLU A 112 -1.06 -12.03 20.25
C GLU A 112 -0.68 -13.31 19.50
N ALA A 113 -1.46 -13.67 18.48
CA ALA A 113 -1.29 -14.91 17.73
C ALA A 113 0.03 -14.92 16.93
N VAL A 114 0.52 -13.74 16.56
CA VAL A 114 1.87 -13.54 16.01
C VAL A 114 2.77 -12.96 17.10
N GLY A 115 3.83 -13.70 17.43
CA GLY A 115 4.78 -13.34 18.47
C GLY A 115 5.74 -12.21 18.05
N ASP A 116 6.95 -12.57 17.64
CA ASP A 116 7.99 -11.61 17.21
C ASP A 116 7.70 -11.09 15.80
N THR A 117 7.60 -9.76 15.67
CA THR A 117 7.28 -9.05 14.43
C THR A 117 8.53 -8.66 13.63
N GLY A 118 9.73 -8.75 14.20
CA GLY A 118 10.98 -8.28 13.57
C GLY A 118 11.46 -9.06 12.33
N HIS A 119 10.68 -10.02 11.85
CA HIS A 119 10.93 -10.81 10.64
C HIS A 119 9.77 -10.76 9.64
N LEU A 120 8.76 -9.97 9.95
CA LEU A 120 7.59 -9.77 9.10
C LEU A 120 7.91 -8.83 7.95
N LEU A 121 7.02 -8.80 6.95
CA LEU A 121 7.22 -7.95 5.78
C LEU A 121 6.97 -6.50 6.15
N GLU A 122 7.88 -5.62 5.74
CA GLU A 122 7.72 -4.19 5.87
C GLU A 122 6.94 -3.62 4.68
N ASP A 123 6.35 -2.44 4.88
CA ASP A 123 5.69 -1.67 3.82
C ASP A 123 6.69 -1.37 2.69
N THR A 124 6.36 -1.82 1.48
CA THR A 124 7.18 -1.61 0.28
C THR A 124 7.25 -0.16 -0.19
N HIS A 125 6.38 0.71 0.35
CA HIS A 125 6.40 2.16 0.13
C HIS A 125 7.15 2.94 1.22
N SER A 126 7.76 2.24 2.19
CA SER A 126 8.69 2.83 3.14
C SER A 126 10.02 3.11 2.45
N HIS A 127 10.28 4.37 2.11
CA HIS A 127 11.57 4.80 1.58
C HIS A 127 12.71 4.43 2.54
N ASP A 128 13.62 3.58 2.06
CA ASP A 128 14.88 3.22 2.72
C ASP A 128 15.70 4.46 3.11
N HIS A 129 15.72 4.76 4.41
CA HIS A 129 16.66 5.71 5.01
C HIS A 129 17.29 5.11 6.28
N GLY A 130 18.41 4.41 6.09
CA GLY A 130 19.66 4.55 6.85
C GLY A 130 19.61 4.60 8.38
N GLU A 131 20.24 3.60 9.00
CA GLU A 131 20.43 3.42 10.46
C GLU A 131 20.52 4.70 11.31
N GLY A 132 19.47 4.93 12.10
CA GLY A 132 19.41 5.87 13.21
C GLY A 132 18.63 5.26 14.37
N ASP A 133 19.35 4.85 15.41
CA ASP A 133 18.85 4.24 16.64
C ASP A 133 18.07 5.28 17.47
N ASP A 134 16.74 5.37 17.30
CA ASP A 134 15.81 6.03 18.23
C ASP A 134 14.43 5.34 18.16
N HIS A 135 14.01 4.72 19.26
CA HIS A 135 12.75 3.99 19.39
C HIS A 135 11.54 4.94 19.47
N ASP A 136 10.83 5.11 18.36
CA ASP A 136 9.42 5.51 18.35
C ASP A 136 8.70 4.60 17.35
N HIS A 137 7.80 3.73 17.83
CA HIS A 137 7.13 2.75 16.98
C HIS A 137 6.06 3.46 16.14
N SER A 138 6.38 3.72 14.87
CA SER A 138 5.40 4.16 13.88
C SER A 138 4.42 3.02 13.63
N HIS A 139 3.13 3.24 13.87
CA HIS A 139 2.09 2.30 13.48
C HIS A 139 1.93 2.38 11.96
N GLY A 140 2.24 1.29 11.23
CA GLY A 140 2.03 1.20 9.79
C GLY A 140 3.22 0.68 8.95
N GLU A 141 4.39 0.44 9.55
CA GLU A 141 5.58 -0.01 8.81
C GLU A 141 5.59 -1.51 8.45
N ILE A 142 4.73 -2.33 9.06
CA ILE A 142 4.73 -3.80 8.89
C ILE A 142 3.39 -4.26 8.30
N ASP A 143 3.45 -5.15 7.31
CA ASP A 143 2.28 -5.72 6.64
C ASP A 143 1.39 -6.50 7.62
N PRO A 144 0.14 -6.06 7.84
CA PRO A 144 -0.75 -6.72 8.80
C PRO A 144 -1.34 -8.03 8.26
N HIS A 145 -1.28 -8.31 6.96
CA HIS A 145 -2.04 -9.38 6.28
C HIS A 145 -1.44 -10.79 6.44
N VAL A 146 -0.80 -11.05 7.57
CA VAL A 146 -0.08 -12.30 7.92
C VAL A 146 -0.94 -13.57 7.79
N TRP A 147 -2.25 -13.47 7.98
CA TRP A 147 -3.16 -14.63 7.98
C TRP A 147 -3.43 -15.21 6.59
N LEU A 148 -3.06 -14.49 5.53
CA LEU A 148 -3.15 -15.04 4.18
C LEU A 148 -2.03 -16.05 3.88
N ASP A 149 -0.95 -16.04 4.66
CA ASP A 149 0.11 -17.05 4.58
C ASP A 149 -0.27 -18.30 5.40
N PRO A 150 -0.45 -19.47 4.76
CA PRO A 150 -0.82 -20.69 5.49
C PRO A 150 0.25 -21.15 6.48
N VAL A 151 1.53 -20.87 6.23
CA VAL A 151 2.63 -21.27 7.12
C VAL A 151 2.63 -20.41 8.37
N LEU A 152 2.44 -19.09 8.24
CA LEU A 152 2.24 -18.23 9.41
C LEU A 152 0.93 -18.57 10.14
N SER A 153 -0.09 -19.01 9.41
CA SER A 153 -1.37 -19.45 10.00
C SER A 153 -1.24 -20.75 10.80
N ILE A 154 -0.28 -21.62 10.48
CA ILE A 154 0.06 -22.80 11.33
C ILE A 154 0.61 -22.33 12.68
N ASP A 155 1.53 -21.36 12.67
CA ASP A 155 2.11 -20.81 13.90
C ASP A 155 1.03 -20.13 14.77
N MET A 156 0.12 -19.36 14.15
CA MET A 156 -1.03 -18.77 14.84
C MET A 156 -1.96 -19.85 15.42
N ALA A 157 -2.25 -20.90 14.65
CA ALA A 157 -3.06 -22.03 15.12
C ALA A 157 -2.41 -22.76 16.30
N GLU A 158 -1.09 -22.91 16.31
CA GLU A 158 -0.36 -23.53 17.43
C GLU A 158 -0.46 -22.67 18.69
N ALA A 159 -0.29 -21.35 18.57
CA ALA A 159 -0.43 -20.40 19.66
C ALA A 159 -1.84 -20.42 20.27
N ILE A 160 -2.88 -20.48 19.42
CA ILE A 160 -4.28 -20.61 19.84
C ILE A 160 -4.48 -21.91 20.63
N LYS A 161 -4.01 -23.05 20.10
CA LYS A 161 -4.13 -24.35 20.77
C LYS A 161 -3.42 -24.37 22.12
N ASP A 162 -2.22 -23.81 22.21
CA ASP A 162 -1.46 -23.75 23.46
C ASP A 162 -2.14 -22.87 24.51
N LYS A 163 -2.73 -21.75 24.08
CA LYS A 163 -3.49 -20.87 24.96
C LYS A 163 -4.77 -21.53 25.46
N LEU A 164 -5.57 -22.13 24.58
CA LEU A 164 -6.79 -22.85 24.95
C LEU A 164 -6.48 -24.02 25.91
N SER A 165 -5.40 -24.77 25.66
CA SER A 165 -4.95 -25.86 26.53
C SER A 165 -4.51 -25.38 27.92
N THR A 166 -4.03 -24.13 28.02
CA THR A 166 -3.67 -23.51 29.29
C THR A 166 -4.91 -23.06 30.07
N LEU A 167 -5.90 -22.49 29.39
CA LEU A 167 -7.14 -22.01 30.00
C LEU A 167 -8.08 -23.14 30.39
N ASP A 168 -8.10 -24.21 29.59
CA ASP A 168 -8.95 -25.39 29.81
C ASP A 168 -8.17 -26.70 29.65
N PRO A 169 -7.38 -27.08 30.67
CA PRO A 169 -6.52 -28.26 30.62
C PRO A 169 -7.29 -29.59 30.51
N ASP A 170 -8.57 -29.62 30.87
CA ASP A 170 -9.40 -30.83 30.82
C ASP A 170 -9.72 -31.23 29.35
N ASN A 171 -9.71 -30.26 28.43
CA ASN A 171 -9.92 -30.47 26.99
C ASN A 171 -8.64 -30.38 26.14
N ALA A 172 -7.46 -30.24 26.75
CA ALA A 172 -6.18 -30.07 26.03
C ALA A 172 -5.88 -31.16 24.97
N GLU A 173 -6.25 -32.42 25.23
CA GLU A 173 -6.06 -33.51 24.25
C GLU A 173 -6.95 -33.33 23.01
N ALA A 174 -8.16 -32.77 23.18
CA ALA A 174 -9.05 -32.48 22.06
C ALA A 174 -8.53 -31.28 21.24
N TYR A 175 -8.01 -30.24 21.90
CA TYR A 175 -7.41 -29.09 21.21
C TYR A 175 -6.19 -29.51 20.38
N GLU A 176 -5.35 -30.41 20.89
CA GLU A 176 -4.22 -30.96 20.15
C GLU A 176 -4.68 -31.79 18.93
N GLU A 177 -5.68 -32.67 19.07
CA GLU A 177 -6.22 -33.47 17.95
C GLU A 177 -6.84 -32.57 16.85
N ASN A 178 -7.58 -31.55 17.27
CA ASN A 178 -8.17 -30.57 16.35
C ASN A 178 -7.10 -29.73 15.65
N PHE A 179 -6.08 -29.27 16.37
CA PHE A 179 -4.95 -28.54 15.81
C PHE A 179 -4.20 -29.36 14.76
N GLU A 180 -3.91 -30.63 15.03
CA GLU A 180 -3.24 -31.48 14.04
C GLU A 180 -4.07 -31.67 12.76
N THR A 181 -5.40 -31.60 12.86
CA THR A 181 -6.29 -31.59 11.68
C THR A 181 -6.17 -30.27 10.93
N VAL A 182 -6.29 -29.13 11.63
CA VAL A 182 -6.16 -27.79 11.04
C VAL A 182 -4.80 -27.62 10.37
N LYS A 183 -3.73 -28.04 11.03
CA LYS A 183 -2.36 -27.98 10.51
C LYS A 183 -2.22 -28.78 9.21
N ALA A 184 -2.73 -30.01 9.16
CA ALA A 184 -2.67 -30.82 7.95
C ALA A 184 -3.41 -30.16 6.76
N ASP A 185 -4.54 -29.52 7.02
CA ASP A 185 -5.26 -28.77 5.99
C ASP A 185 -4.50 -27.51 5.54
N LEU A 186 -3.84 -26.79 6.45
CA LEU A 186 -3.00 -25.64 6.12
C LEU A 186 -1.75 -26.04 5.30
N GLU A 187 -1.12 -27.18 5.63
CA GLU A 187 -0.03 -27.77 4.83
C GLU A 187 -0.50 -28.17 3.42
N GLU A 188 -1.76 -28.61 3.25
CA GLU A 188 -2.34 -28.88 1.93
C GLU A 188 -2.59 -27.59 1.13
N LEU A 189 -3.01 -26.51 1.78
CA LEU A 189 -3.17 -25.20 1.15
C LEU A 189 -1.83 -24.62 0.70
N ASP A 190 -0.79 -24.72 1.54
CA ASP A 190 0.59 -24.33 1.21
C ASP A 190 1.08 -25.06 -0.05
N ALA A 191 0.98 -26.40 -0.07
CA ALA A 191 1.34 -27.19 -1.24
C ALA A 191 0.52 -26.86 -2.50
N SER A 192 -0.75 -26.47 -2.34
CA SER A 192 -1.60 -26.05 -3.45
C SER A 192 -1.20 -24.68 -4.00
N LEU A 193 -0.85 -23.73 -3.12
CA LEU A 193 -0.32 -22.42 -3.51
C LEU A 193 1.02 -22.55 -4.23
N GLU A 194 1.94 -23.37 -3.73
CA GLU A 194 3.19 -23.70 -4.44
C GLU A 194 2.89 -24.24 -5.85
N SER A 195 1.95 -25.17 -5.97
CA SER A 195 1.64 -25.80 -7.25
C SER A 195 1.06 -24.84 -8.30
N VAL A 196 0.27 -23.85 -7.92
CA VAL A 196 -0.36 -22.91 -8.88
C VAL A 196 0.55 -21.72 -9.22
N THR A 197 1.56 -21.46 -8.39
CA THR A 197 2.52 -20.36 -8.56
C THR A 197 3.82 -20.83 -9.22
N GLU A 198 4.15 -22.12 -9.13
CA GLU A 198 5.29 -22.73 -9.83
C GLU A 198 5.18 -22.53 -11.34
N ASP A 199 6.26 -22.05 -11.97
CA ASP A 199 6.34 -21.80 -13.42
C ASP A 199 5.19 -20.93 -14.00
N SER A 200 4.66 -20.01 -13.18
CA SER A 200 3.59 -19.09 -13.58
C SER A 200 3.88 -18.33 -14.87
N LYS A 201 2.83 -18.06 -15.66
CA LYS A 201 2.95 -17.37 -16.95
C LYS A 201 3.18 -15.87 -16.80
N VAL A 202 2.50 -15.27 -15.84
CA VAL A 202 2.78 -13.91 -15.39
C VAL A 202 3.36 -13.93 -13.99
N LYS A 203 4.14 -12.90 -13.66
CA LYS A 203 4.77 -12.75 -12.34
C LYS A 203 4.16 -11.64 -11.51
N ASN A 204 3.35 -10.78 -12.13
CA ASN A 204 2.68 -9.67 -11.46
C ASN A 204 1.21 -10.01 -11.25
N VAL A 205 0.71 -9.73 -10.04
CA VAL A 205 -0.71 -9.85 -9.67
C VAL A 205 -1.20 -8.49 -9.23
N TYR A 206 -2.21 -7.98 -9.94
CA TYR A 206 -2.81 -6.69 -9.64
C TYR A 206 -4.03 -6.89 -8.75
N ILE A 207 -4.17 -6.10 -7.68
CA ILE A 207 -5.25 -6.25 -6.69
C ILE A 207 -5.76 -4.88 -6.23
N SER A 208 -7.02 -4.77 -5.79
CA SER A 208 -7.61 -3.51 -5.34
C SER A 208 -6.93 -2.88 -4.12
N HIS A 209 -6.20 -3.67 -3.34
CA HIS A 209 -5.59 -3.30 -2.06
C HIS A 209 -4.35 -4.17 -1.85
N GLU A 210 -3.22 -3.60 -1.41
CA GLU A 210 -1.97 -4.34 -1.14
C GLU A 210 -2.09 -5.26 0.08
N SER A 211 -2.81 -6.37 -0.07
CA SER A 211 -3.09 -7.30 1.02
C SER A 211 -2.44 -8.67 0.86
N ILE A 212 -1.81 -8.97 -0.27
CA ILE A 212 -1.31 -10.32 -0.59
C ILE A 212 0.22 -10.39 -0.55
N GLY A 213 0.88 -9.48 0.17
CA GLY A 213 2.34 -9.37 0.25
C GLY A 213 3.01 -10.64 0.75
N TYR A 214 2.49 -11.25 1.81
CA TYR A 214 3.01 -12.52 2.32
C TYR A 214 2.88 -13.67 1.32
N LEU A 215 1.77 -13.75 0.59
CA LEU A 215 1.59 -14.73 -0.47
C LEU A 215 2.60 -14.49 -1.60
N ALA A 216 2.74 -13.24 -2.05
CA ALA A 216 3.66 -12.84 -3.10
C ALA A 216 5.11 -13.23 -2.75
N ASN A 217 5.55 -12.85 -1.55
CA ASN A 217 6.90 -13.14 -1.04
C ASN A 217 7.16 -14.65 -0.91
N ARG A 218 6.22 -15.42 -0.36
CA ARG A 218 6.41 -16.88 -0.17
C ARG A 218 6.44 -17.64 -1.49
N TYR A 219 5.54 -17.30 -2.40
CA TYR A 219 5.29 -18.11 -3.60
C TYR A 219 5.89 -17.51 -4.89
N GLY A 220 6.68 -16.45 -4.79
CA GLY A 220 7.54 -15.99 -5.87
C GLY A 220 6.81 -15.28 -7.01
N PHE A 221 5.80 -14.48 -6.67
CA PHE A 221 5.17 -13.49 -7.54
C PHE A 221 5.24 -12.10 -6.89
N THR A 222 4.88 -11.06 -7.63
CA THR A 222 4.88 -9.67 -7.18
C THR A 222 3.44 -9.16 -7.13
N GLN A 223 3.04 -8.52 -6.04
CA GLN A 223 1.76 -7.83 -5.97
C GLN A 223 1.88 -6.37 -6.44
N HIS A 224 0.80 -5.84 -6.99
CA HIS A 224 0.61 -4.42 -7.28
C HIS A 224 -0.78 -4.03 -6.81
N GLY A 225 -0.88 -3.31 -5.69
CA GLY A 225 -2.17 -2.89 -5.15
C GLY A 225 -2.60 -1.53 -5.66
N VAL A 226 -3.90 -1.38 -5.96
CA VAL A 226 -4.46 -0.08 -6.36
C VAL A 226 -4.44 0.88 -5.18
N SER A 227 -4.78 0.40 -3.99
CA SER A 227 -4.60 1.13 -2.74
C SER A 227 -3.45 0.52 -1.96
N GLY A 228 -2.72 1.37 -1.24
CA GLY A 228 -1.63 0.94 -0.34
C GLY A 228 -2.15 0.04 0.78
N MET A 229 -1.23 -0.59 1.49
CA MET A 229 -1.51 -1.64 2.49
C MET A 229 -2.32 -1.18 3.71
N ASN A 230 -2.38 0.12 4.01
CA ASN A 230 -3.31 0.68 5.00
C ASN A 230 -4.48 1.42 4.34
N ASN A 231 -4.81 1.03 3.11
CA ASN A 231 -5.87 1.59 2.28
C ASN A 231 -5.64 3.05 1.86
N GLU A 232 -4.38 3.43 1.63
CA GLU A 232 -4.00 4.70 1.03
C GLU A 232 -4.48 4.78 -0.44
N GLU A 233 -4.99 5.95 -0.85
CA GLU A 233 -5.43 6.15 -2.24
C GLU A 233 -4.23 6.35 -3.17
N PRO A 234 -4.25 5.76 -4.39
CA PRO A 234 -3.15 5.91 -5.33
C PRO A 234 -3.09 7.32 -5.93
N THR A 235 -1.88 7.73 -6.27
CA THR A 235 -1.60 8.88 -7.12
C THR A 235 -2.03 8.61 -8.57
N GLN A 236 -2.15 9.68 -9.37
CA GLN A 236 -2.47 9.54 -10.80
C GLN A 236 -1.36 8.80 -11.58
N LYS A 237 -0.10 8.96 -11.16
CA LYS A 237 1.04 8.29 -11.76
C LYS A 237 0.95 6.77 -11.54
N GLU A 238 0.72 6.33 -10.30
CA GLU A 238 0.57 4.91 -9.98
C GLU A 238 -0.62 4.26 -10.73
N VAL A 239 -1.71 5.00 -10.92
CA VAL A 239 -2.83 4.56 -11.77
C VAL A 239 -2.41 4.34 -13.23
N ILE A 240 -1.60 5.24 -13.79
CA ILE A 240 -1.08 5.13 -15.17
C ILE A 240 -0.11 3.95 -15.26
N ASP A 241 0.87 3.89 -14.36
CA ASP A 241 1.90 2.85 -14.31
C ASP A 241 1.26 1.46 -14.17
N MET A 242 0.20 1.33 -13.37
CA MET A 242 -0.55 0.09 -13.24
C MET A 242 -1.28 -0.30 -14.54
N VAL A 243 -1.90 0.65 -15.24
CA VAL A 243 -2.58 0.39 -16.52
C VAL A 243 -1.57 -0.03 -17.60
N GLU A 244 -0.39 0.58 -17.61
CA GLU A 244 0.70 0.22 -18.53
C GLU A 244 1.28 -1.16 -18.20
N GLY A 245 1.54 -1.43 -16.92
CA GLY A 245 1.99 -2.73 -16.42
C GLY A 245 1.04 -3.85 -16.77
N LEU A 246 -0.27 -3.68 -16.53
CA LEU A 246 -1.31 -4.66 -16.89
C LEU A 246 -1.22 -5.07 -18.37
N LYS A 247 -1.00 -4.10 -19.27
CA LYS A 247 -0.89 -4.32 -20.72
C LYS A 247 0.44 -4.93 -21.14
N ALA A 248 1.53 -4.47 -20.55
CA ALA A 248 2.87 -4.96 -20.84
C ALA A 248 3.03 -6.42 -20.41
N ASP A 249 2.49 -6.76 -19.25
CA ASP A 249 2.54 -8.10 -18.69
C ASP A 249 1.55 -9.07 -19.32
N GLY A 250 0.61 -8.60 -20.15
CA GLY A 250 -0.47 -9.41 -20.72
C GLY A 250 -1.41 -9.99 -19.66
N SER A 251 -1.53 -9.31 -18.52
CA SER A 251 -2.39 -9.71 -17.42
C SER A 251 -3.86 -9.58 -17.84
N LYS A 252 -4.65 -10.62 -17.64
CA LYS A 252 -6.09 -10.59 -17.95
C LYS A 252 -6.96 -10.11 -16.81
N TYR A 253 -6.40 -10.04 -15.61
CA TYR A 253 -7.18 -9.92 -14.38
C TYR A 253 -6.62 -8.86 -13.44
N ILE A 254 -7.55 -8.15 -12.80
CA ILE A 254 -7.31 -7.40 -11.57
C ILE A 254 -8.17 -8.00 -10.47
N LEU A 255 -7.55 -8.30 -9.33
CA LEU A 255 -8.22 -8.86 -8.17
C LEU A 255 -8.97 -7.76 -7.40
N THR A 256 -10.12 -8.09 -6.84
CA THR A 256 -10.91 -7.17 -6.02
C THR A 256 -11.32 -7.82 -4.72
N GLU A 257 -11.13 -7.12 -3.61
CA GLU A 257 -11.61 -7.56 -2.30
C GLU A 257 -13.12 -7.38 -2.14
N GLN A 258 -13.73 -8.21 -1.30
CA GLN A 258 -15.17 -8.31 -1.12
C GLN A 258 -15.80 -7.10 -0.42
N ASN A 259 -15.04 -6.42 0.43
CA ASN A 259 -15.49 -5.31 1.29
C ASN A 259 -14.85 -3.96 0.94
N ILE A 260 -13.89 -3.92 0.00
CA ILE A 260 -13.23 -2.68 -0.44
C ILE A 260 -13.66 -2.35 -1.88
N SER A 261 -14.61 -1.42 -2.01
CA SER A 261 -15.09 -0.94 -3.31
C SER A 261 -14.31 0.29 -3.75
N ASN A 262 -13.35 0.13 -4.65
CA ASN A 262 -12.56 1.24 -5.18
C ASN A 262 -12.96 1.60 -6.64
N LYS A 263 -13.41 2.83 -6.86
CA LYS A 263 -13.74 3.36 -8.21
C LYS A 263 -12.51 3.47 -9.10
N VAL A 264 -11.34 3.67 -8.51
CA VAL A 264 -10.06 3.70 -9.21
C VAL A 264 -9.74 2.32 -9.79
N THR A 265 -10.01 1.23 -9.06
CA THR A 265 -9.89 -0.13 -9.60
C THR A 265 -10.78 -0.35 -10.83
N ASP A 266 -11.99 0.21 -10.86
CA ASP A 266 -12.84 0.17 -12.05
C ASP A 266 -12.26 0.96 -13.23
N ILE A 267 -11.65 2.12 -12.98
CA ILE A 267 -10.98 2.92 -14.01
C ILE A 267 -9.78 2.16 -14.59
N ILE A 268 -8.94 1.59 -13.72
CA ILE A 268 -7.76 0.80 -14.11
C ILE A 268 -8.19 -0.41 -14.93
N LYS A 269 -9.19 -1.15 -14.46
CA LYS A 269 -9.78 -2.27 -15.19
C LYS A 269 -10.21 -1.87 -16.61
N ASP A 270 -11.01 -0.82 -16.72
CA ASP A 270 -11.57 -0.37 -17.99
C ASP A 270 -10.48 0.17 -18.95
N ALA A 271 -9.47 0.86 -18.42
CA ALA A 271 -8.35 1.42 -19.20
C ALA A 271 -7.30 0.36 -19.58
N GLY A 272 -7.09 -0.62 -18.71
CA GLY A 272 -6.26 -1.81 -18.91
C GLY A 272 -6.87 -2.82 -19.86
N GLY A 273 -8.21 -2.85 -19.96
CA GLY A 273 -8.93 -3.81 -20.78
C GLY A 273 -9.04 -5.21 -20.14
N VAL A 274 -8.98 -5.27 -18.81
CA VAL A 274 -8.90 -6.53 -18.04
C VAL A 274 -10.23 -6.87 -17.33
N GLU A 275 -10.38 -8.10 -16.85
CA GLU A 275 -11.53 -8.55 -16.08
C GLU A 275 -11.28 -8.49 -14.56
N GLN A 276 -12.34 -8.39 -13.75
CA GLN A 276 -12.23 -8.48 -12.30
C GLN A 276 -12.38 -9.91 -11.81
N LEU A 277 -11.55 -10.32 -10.84
CA LEU A 277 -11.74 -11.55 -10.06
C LEU A 277 -11.86 -11.22 -8.57
N GLY A 278 -12.93 -11.72 -7.95
CA GLY A 278 -13.11 -11.55 -6.50
C GLY A 278 -12.10 -12.38 -5.72
N PHE A 279 -11.22 -11.72 -4.97
CA PHE A 279 -10.30 -12.32 -4.01
C PHE A 279 -10.82 -12.04 -2.59
N HIS A 280 -10.81 -13.03 -1.71
CA HIS A 280 -11.32 -12.86 -0.36
C HIS A 280 -10.15 -12.55 0.58
N ASN A 281 -10.17 -11.42 1.29
CA ASN A 281 -9.05 -11.03 2.16
C ASN A 281 -9.01 -11.77 3.51
N LEU A 282 -10.06 -12.52 3.86
CA LEU A 282 -10.20 -13.30 5.11
C LEU A 282 -10.17 -12.45 6.40
N SER A 283 -10.22 -11.11 6.29
CA SER A 283 -10.32 -10.23 7.45
C SER A 283 -11.74 -10.20 8.02
N VAL A 284 -12.74 -10.22 7.14
CA VAL A 284 -14.17 -10.20 7.48
C VAL A 284 -14.97 -11.10 6.52
N LEU A 285 -16.10 -11.63 7.00
CA LEU A 285 -17.13 -12.21 6.13
C LEU A 285 -18.06 -11.13 5.58
N MET A 286 -18.81 -11.47 4.55
CA MET A 286 -19.95 -10.72 4.03
C MET A 286 -21.27 -11.32 4.55
N ASP A 287 -22.32 -10.50 4.64
CA ASP A 287 -23.66 -10.97 5.06
C ASP A 287 -24.23 -12.08 4.15
N GLU A 288 -23.74 -12.19 2.93
CA GLU A 288 -24.16 -13.18 1.93
C GLU A 288 -23.32 -14.46 1.93
N ASP A 289 -22.24 -14.51 2.72
CA ASP A 289 -21.43 -15.71 2.84
C ASP A 289 -22.20 -16.85 3.50
N ASN A 290 -21.81 -18.08 3.14
CA ASN A 290 -22.37 -19.26 3.77
C ASN A 290 -21.98 -19.28 5.26
N PRO A 291 -22.92 -19.49 6.20
CA PRO A 291 -22.59 -19.66 7.61
C PRO A 291 -21.62 -20.82 7.92
N ASP A 292 -21.52 -21.79 7.02
CA ASP A 292 -20.57 -22.91 7.13
C ASP A 292 -19.19 -22.60 6.48
N THR A 293 -18.94 -21.36 6.05
CA THR A 293 -17.65 -20.94 5.48
C THR A 293 -16.57 -20.93 6.56
N ASP A 294 -15.44 -21.57 6.26
CA ASP A 294 -14.23 -21.58 7.08
C ASP A 294 -13.03 -21.00 6.32
N TYR A 295 -11.92 -20.83 7.04
CA TYR A 295 -10.64 -20.37 6.50
C TYR A 295 -10.25 -21.14 5.23
N GLN A 296 -10.32 -22.47 5.28
CA GLN A 296 -9.87 -23.35 4.20
C GLN A 296 -10.75 -23.22 2.95
N THR A 297 -12.06 -23.00 3.11
CA THR A 297 -12.99 -22.79 2.01
C THR A 297 -12.65 -21.52 1.24
N LEU A 298 -12.36 -20.42 1.96
CA LEU A 298 -11.98 -19.16 1.34
C LEU A 298 -10.58 -19.21 0.72
N MET A 299 -9.62 -19.86 1.38
CA MET A 299 -8.28 -20.03 0.81
C MET A 299 -8.28 -20.91 -0.44
N ARG A 300 -9.09 -21.96 -0.51
CA ARG A 300 -9.27 -22.74 -1.75
C ARG A 300 -9.83 -21.90 -2.89
N HIS A 301 -10.81 -21.05 -2.61
CA HIS A 301 -11.32 -20.08 -3.59
C HIS A 301 -10.20 -19.11 -4.03
N ASN A 302 -9.43 -18.57 -3.09
CA ASN A 302 -8.31 -17.67 -3.41
C ASN A 302 -7.22 -18.36 -4.25
N ILE A 303 -6.93 -19.64 -4.01
CA ILE A 303 -6.00 -20.43 -4.83
C ILE A 303 -6.49 -20.54 -6.28
N GLU A 304 -7.79 -20.80 -6.50
CA GLU A 304 -8.37 -20.84 -7.84
C GLU A 304 -8.28 -19.47 -8.54
N VAL A 305 -8.45 -18.38 -7.78
CA VAL A 305 -8.32 -17.00 -8.28
C VAL A 305 -6.87 -16.70 -8.66
N LEU A 306 -5.90 -17.06 -7.82
CA LEU A 306 -4.48 -16.86 -8.09
C LEU A 306 -4.01 -17.69 -9.28
N ASP A 307 -4.44 -18.95 -9.39
CA ASP A 307 -4.15 -19.78 -10.57
C ASP A 307 -4.60 -19.10 -11.86
N ARG A 308 -5.82 -18.55 -11.87
CA ARG A 308 -6.32 -17.81 -13.04
C ARG A 308 -5.52 -16.54 -13.30
N ALA A 309 -5.25 -15.73 -12.27
CA ALA A 309 -4.48 -14.50 -12.41
C ALA A 309 -3.07 -14.77 -12.97
N LEU A 310 -2.43 -15.85 -12.54
CA LEU A 310 -1.05 -16.19 -12.85
C LEU A 310 -0.88 -17.02 -14.13
N ASN A 311 -1.89 -17.80 -14.53
CA ASN A 311 -1.77 -18.81 -15.59
C ASN A 311 -2.77 -18.69 -16.75
N ASP A 312 -3.87 -17.93 -16.62
CA ASP A 312 -4.77 -17.64 -17.75
C ASP A 312 -4.34 -16.35 -18.46
N TYR A 313 -3.52 -16.52 -19.49
CA TYR A 313 -2.75 -15.47 -20.16
C TYR A 313 -3.14 -15.30 -21.64
N ASP A 314 -2.97 -14.09 -22.21
CA ASP A 314 -3.22 -13.81 -23.64
C ASP A 314 -1.91 -13.75 -24.43
N ASP A 315 -1.55 -14.88 -25.05
CA ASP A 315 -0.34 -14.99 -25.88
C ASP A 315 -0.33 -13.98 -27.05
N ALA A 316 -1.50 -13.55 -27.56
CA ALA A 316 -1.58 -12.73 -28.76
C ALA A 316 -1.42 -11.22 -28.45
N GLU A 317 -2.00 -10.76 -27.35
CA GLU A 317 -1.86 -9.37 -26.90
C GLU A 317 -0.46 -9.09 -26.39
N ALA A 318 0.14 -10.03 -25.66
CA ALA A 318 1.51 -9.88 -25.18
C ALA A 318 2.55 -9.97 -26.30
N GLU A 319 2.38 -10.81 -27.32
CA GLU A 319 3.29 -10.80 -28.49
C GLU A 319 3.13 -9.52 -29.32
N GLN A 320 1.92 -8.96 -29.44
CA GLN A 320 1.68 -7.72 -30.15
C GLN A 320 2.25 -6.51 -29.38
N ASN A 321 2.01 -6.45 -28.07
CA ASN A 321 2.56 -5.42 -27.18
C ASN A 321 4.07 -5.57 -27.02
N ALA A 322 4.64 -6.78 -27.00
CA ALA A 322 6.09 -6.98 -27.02
C ALA A 322 6.72 -6.52 -28.35
N SER A 323 5.99 -6.58 -29.47
CA SER A 323 6.46 -6.06 -30.76
C SER A 323 6.39 -4.53 -30.84
N GLU A 324 5.36 -3.92 -30.27
CA GLU A 324 5.22 -2.45 -30.16
C GLU A 324 6.14 -1.88 -29.07
N ALA A 325 6.39 -2.64 -28.00
CA ALA A 325 7.34 -2.35 -26.94
C ALA A 325 8.78 -2.56 -27.40
N SER A 326 9.08 -3.49 -28.31
CA SER A 326 10.43 -3.56 -28.91
C SER A 326 10.78 -2.36 -29.81
N GLU A 327 9.79 -1.54 -30.19
CA GLU A 327 10.01 -0.24 -30.85
C GLU A 327 9.90 0.96 -29.87
N LYS A 328 9.52 0.74 -28.60
CA LYS A 328 9.27 1.82 -27.61
C LYS A 328 9.85 1.65 -26.20
N HIS A 329 10.35 0.49 -25.81
CA HIS A 329 10.77 0.15 -24.46
C HIS A 329 12.12 -0.58 -24.50
N ASP A 330 13.18 0.22 -24.53
CA ASP A 330 14.50 -0.17 -24.01
C ASP A 330 14.67 0.35 -22.56
N HIS A 331 13.57 0.72 -21.88
CA HIS A 331 13.60 1.34 -20.55
C HIS A 331 13.01 0.40 -19.51
N ASP A 332 13.94 -0.21 -18.78
CA ASP A 332 13.79 -0.85 -17.47
C ASP A 332 13.38 0.23 -16.46
N HIS A 333 12.27 0.07 -15.71
CA HIS A 333 11.70 1.15 -14.90
C HIS A 333 12.53 1.55 -13.66
N SER A 334 13.55 0.76 -13.28
CA SER A 334 14.56 1.26 -12.33
C SER A 334 15.47 2.32 -12.97
N VAL A 335 15.61 2.32 -14.29
CA VAL A 335 16.46 3.26 -15.04
C VAL A 335 15.80 4.63 -15.13
N ASP A 336 14.47 4.74 -15.24
CA ASP A 336 13.82 6.06 -15.40
C ASP A 336 13.88 6.91 -14.14
N GLU A 337 13.76 6.32 -12.95
CA GLU A 337 13.94 7.02 -11.68
C GLU A 337 15.42 7.36 -11.42
N ASP A 338 16.33 6.43 -11.71
CA ASP A 338 17.77 6.68 -11.66
C ASP A 338 18.14 7.84 -12.59
N VAL A 339 17.66 7.83 -13.84
CA VAL A 339 17.86 8.90 -14.82
C VAL A 339 17.32 10.23 -14.31
N TYR A 340 16.09 10.25 -13.79
CA TYR A 340 15.45 11.43 -13.23
C TYR A 340 16.26 12.03 -12.06
N ASN A 341 16.79 11.16 -11.20
CA ASN A 341 17.64 11.51 -10.06
C ASN A 341 19.10 11.82 -10.44
N GLY A 342 19.48 11.62 -11.70
CA GLY A 342 20.77 11.99 -12.26
C GLY A 342 21.80 10.87 -12.33
N TYR A 343 21.37 9.61 -12.39
CA TYR A 343 22.19 8.41 -12.50
C TYR A 343 21.92 7.73 -13.86
N PHE A 344 22.80 7.95 -14.84
CA PHE A 344 22.64 7.42 -16.21
C PHE A 344 23.97 7.30 -16.95
N ASP A 345 24.16 6.35 -17.87
CA ASP A 345 25.43 6.24 -18.59
C ASP A 345 25.51 7.26 -19.75
N ASP A 346 26.72 7.70 -20.10
CA ASP A 346 26.94 8.63 -21.22
C ASP A 346 26.38 8.10 -22.56
N GLY A 347 26.26 6.77 -22.69
CA GLY A 347 25.71 6.10 -23.87
C GLY A 347 24.19 6.25 -24.02
N ASP A 348 23.50 6.60 -22.94
CA ASP A 348 22.04 6.71 -22.88
C ASP A 348 21.56 8.09 -23.32
N VAL A 349 22.45 9.10 -23.25
CA VAL A 349 22.13 10.48 -23.60
C VAL A 349 21.97 10.64 -25.12
N ARG A 350 20.81 11.16 -25.53
CA ARG A 350 20.47 11.38 -26.95
C ARG A 350 20.20 12.85 -27.22
N ASP A 351 20.50 13.28 -28.44
CA ASP A 351 20.11 14.61 -28.92
C ASP A 351 18.59 14.79 -28.85
N ARG A 352 18.13 16.01 -28.54
CA ARG A 352 16.72 16.36 -28.41
C ARG A 352 16.36 17.56 -29.29
N ASP A 353 15.16 17.54 -29.84
CA ASP A 353 14.63 18.63 -30.67
C ASP A 353 13.84 19.62 -29.80
N LEU A 354 13.73 20.88 -30.25
CA LEU A 354 12.99 21.91 -29.48
C LEU A 354 11.51 21.55 -29.26
N SER A 355 10.96 20.69 -30.12
CA SER A 355 9.59 20.18 -30.01
C SER A 355 9.34 19.38 -28.73
N ASP A 356 10.37 18.85 -28.10
CA ASP A 356 10.27 18.15 -26.82
C ASP A 356 9.77 19.08 -25.69
N TRP A 357 9.95 20.40 -25.86
CA TRP A 357 9.44 21.44 -24.97
C TRP A 357 8.25 22.21 -25.58
N GLU A 358 7.63 21.70 -26.66
CA GLU A 358 6.50 22.37 -27.31
C GLU A 358 5.33 22.55 -26.35
N GLY A 359 4.82 23.79 -26.25
CA GLY A 359 3.77 24.09 -25.28
C GLY A 359 3.72 25.55 -24.86
N LYS A 360 2.82 25.82 -23.91
CA LYS A 360 2.69 27.12 -23.27
C LYS A 360 3.03 26.96 -21.80
N TRP A 361 3.91 27.82 -21.33
CA TRP A 361 4.60 27.66 -20.07
C TRP A 361 4.46 28.93 -19.24
N GLN A 362 4.28 28.77 -17.93
CA GLN A 362 4.22 29.86 -16.96
C GLN A 362 5.33 29.71 -15.92
N SER A 363 5.91 30.85 -15.52
CA SER A 363 6.92 30.85 -14.46
C SER A 363 6.28 30.49 -13.12
N VAL A 364 7.00 29.71 -12.31
CA VAL A 364 6.57 29.40 -10.93
C VAL A 364 6.88 30.51 -9.94
N TYR A 365 7.70 31.49 -10.32
CA TYR A 365 8.16 32.55 -9.42
C TYR A 365 7.02 33.36 -8.77
N PRO A 366 5.92 33.72 -9.47
CA PRO A 366 4.79 34.39 -8.82
C PRO A 366 4.15 33.57 -7.69
N TYR A 367 4.05 32.24 -7.83
CA TYR A 367 3.49 31.35 -6.80
C TYR A 367 4.42 31.19 -5.59
N LEU A 368 5.73 31.35 -5.80
CA LEU A 368 6.66 31.50 -4.68
C LEU A 368 6.38 32.82 -3.96
N GLN A 369 6.27 33.93 -4.70
CA GLN A 369 6.15 35.27 -4.13
C GLN A 369 4.85 35.53 -3.36
N ASP A 370 3.74 34.91 -3.76
CA ASP A 370 2.45 35.05 -3.07
C ASP A 370 2.25 34.03 -1.94
N GLY A 371 3.19 33.10 -1.77
CA GLY A 371 3.21 32.08 -0.72
C GLY A 371 2.47 30.79 -1.09
N THR A 372 1.96 30.64 -2.31
CA THR A 372 1.34 29.39 -2.76
C THR A 372 2.29 28.19 -2.61
N LEU A 373 3.59 28.34 -2.89
CA LEU A 373 4.57 27.25 -2.76
C LEU A 373 5.04 26.98 -1.32
N ALA A 374 4.50 27.67 -0.30
CA ALA A 374 4.93 27.45 1.09
C ALA A 374 4.86 25.98 1.56
N PRO A 375 3.82 25.19 1.24
CA PRO A 375 3.75 23.78 1.62
C PRO A 375 4.91 22.94 1.07
N VAL A 376 5.40 23.25 -0.14
CA VAL A 376 6.55 22.57 -0.76
C VAL A 376 7.81 22.73 0.11
N PHE A 377 8.05 23.94 0.61
CA PHE A 377 9.23 24.21 1.44
C PHE A 377 9.09 23.71 2.87
N GLU A 378 7.86 23.66 3.39
CA GLU A 378 7.56 23.01 4.67
C GLU A 378 7.87 21.52 4.61
N HIS A 379 7.39 20.83 3.57
CA HIS A 379 7.68 19.42 3.33
C HIS A 379 9.18 19.16 3.14
N LYS A 380 9.86 19.92 2.27
CA LYS A 380 11.32 19.74 2.06
C LYS A 380 12.14 19.98 3.35
N ALA A 381 11.64 20.75 4.32
CA ALA A 381 12.30 20.98 5.60
C ALA A 381 12.17 19.82 6.59
N GLU A 382 11.31 18.83 6.33
CA GLU A 382 11.13 17.64 7.18
C GLU A 382 12.42 16.79 7.24
N ASP A 383 13.26 16.85 6.21
CA ASP A 383 14.56 16.16 6.16
C ASP A 383 15.64 16.74 7.11
N GLY A 384 15.37 17.90 7.72
CA GLY A 384 16.24 18.56 8.68
C GLY A 384 17.52 19.19 8.10
N LYS A 385 17.74 19.21 6.77
CA LYS A 385 18.94 19.80 6.15
C LYS A 385 18.92 21.33 6.10
N MET A 386 17.74 21.90 5.83
CA MET A 386 17.48 23.34 5.81
C MET A 386 16.09 23.61 6.40
N THR A 387 15.89 24.78 6.99
CA THR A 387 14.56 25.22 7.42
C THR A 387 13.71 25.62 6.20
N ALA A 388 12.38 25.57 6.33
CA ALA A 388 11.47 26.00 5.26
C ALA A 388 11.78 27.41 4.74
N ALA A 389 12.17 28.33 5.62
CA ALA A 389 12.58 29.69 5.26
C ALA A 389 13.92 29.73 4.48
N GLU A 390 14.86 28.84 4.81
CA GLU A 390 16.12 28.72 4.07
C GLU A 390 15.89 28.09 2.69
N TYR A 391 15.01 27.11 2.57
CA TYR A 391 14.56 26.57 1.28
C TYR A 391 13.86 27.65 0.45
N GLU A 392 12.92 28.39 1.03
CA GLU A 392 12.24 29.50 0.35
C GLU A 392 13.25 30.54 -0.16
N GLU A 393 14.27 30.91 0.62
CA GLU A 393 15.34 31.83 0.18
C GLU A 393 16.18 31.25 -0.97
N TYR A 394 16.54 29.96 -0.88
CA TYR A 394 17.27 29.25 -1.93
C TYR A 394 16.48 29.21 -3.26
N TYR A 395 15.23 28.77 -3.21
CA TYR A 395 14.34 28.72 -4.38
C TYR A 395 13.94 30.12 -4.89
N THR A 396 13.91 31.13 -4.03
CA THR A 396 13.74 32.54 -4.45
C THR A 396 14.87 32.95 -5.39
N ALA A 397 16.12 32.60 -5.08
CA ALA A 397 17.26 32.91 -5.96
C ALA A 397 17.20 32.11 -7.28
N GLY A 398 16.85 30.82 -7.17
CA GLY A 398 16.69 29.90 -8.30
C GLY A 398 15.61 30.36 -9.30
N TYR A 399 14.37 30.49 -8.84
CA TYR A 399 13.21 30.71 -9.70
C TYR A 399 13.05 32.13 -10.22
N ARG A 400 13.73 33.11 -9.63
CA ARG A 400 13.55 34.53 -9.97
C ARG A 400 13.63 34.74 -11.48
N THR A 401 12.67 35.44 -12.04
CA THR A 401 12.68 35.80 -13.47
C THR A 401 11.77 36.98 -13.72
N ASP A 402 12.02 37.73 -14.80
CA ASP A 402 11.09 38.73 -15.33
C ASP A 402 10.41 38.27 -16.64
N VAL A 403 10.71 37.05 -17.07
CA VAL A 403 9.98 36.34 -18.13
C VAL A 403 8.83 35.58 -17.47
N GLU A 404 7.61 36.03 -17.72
CA GLU A 404 6.39 35.52 -17.08
C GLU A 404 5.90 34.24 -17.75
N LYS A 405 6.03 34.18 -19.09
CA LYS A 405 5.55 33.06 -19.91
C LYS A 405 6.48 32.78 -21.07
N ILE A 406 6.50 31.52 -21.48
CA ILE A 406 7.21 31.06 -22.66
C ILE A 406 6.21 30.25 -23.51
N GLU A 407 6.14 30.53 -24.81
CA GLU A 407 5.40 29.70 -25.77
C GLU A 407 6.38 29.14 -26.78
N ILE A 408 6.36 27.82 -26.95
CA ILE A 408 7.24 27.06 -27.82
C ILE A 408 6.36 26.38 -28.86
N THR A 409 6.68 26.53 -30.14
CA THR A 409 5.95 25.88 -31.25
C THR A 409 6.91 25.61 -32.39
N GLY A 410 7.19 24.33 -32.66
CA GLY A 410 8.30 23.94 -33.51
C GLY A 410 9.61 24.62 -33.08
N ASN A 411 10.29 25.31 -34.00
CA ASN A 411 11.58 25.96 -33.71
C ASN A 411 11.44 27.41 -33.17
N MET A 412 10.23 27.85 -32.86
CA MET A 412 9.97 29.23 -32.42
C MET A 412 9.74 29.27 -30.91
N MET A 413 10.44 30.19 -30.23
CA MET A 413 10.17 30.51 -28.83
C MET A 413 9.71 31.96 -28.70
N THR A 414 8.63 32.17 -27.96
CA THR A 414 8.10 33.48 -27.63
C THR A 414 8.22 33.71 -26.13
N PHE A 415 8.98 34.74 -25.74
CA PHE A 415 9.15 35.16 -24.35
C PHE A 415 8.21 36.31 -24.06
N GLN A 416 7.42 36.20 -23.00
CA GLN A 416 6.60 37.29 -22.49
C GLN A 416 7.26 37.91 -21.27
N LYS A 417 7.58 39.21 -21.36
CA LYS A 417 8.28 39.97 -20.32
C LYS A 417 7.68 41.35 -20.23
N ASN A 418 7.26 41.76 -19.02
CA ASN A 418 6.64 43.07 -18.77
C ASN A 418 5.44 43.39 -19.70
N GLY A 419 4.67 42.36 -20.09
CA GLY A 419 3.55 42.51 -21.03
C GLY A 419 3.92 42.68 -22.50
N GLU A 420 5.21 42.63 -22.86
CA GLU A 420 5.69 42.58 -24.24
C GLU A 420 6.06 41.15 -24.62
N SER A 421 5.90 40.81 -25.91
CA SER A 421 6.26 39.48 -26.44
C SER A 421 7.37 39.61 -27.48
N HIS A 422 8.39 38.76 -27.35
CA HIS A 422 9.50 38.69 -28.28
C HIS A 422 9.68 37.26 -28.75
N THR A 423 9.69 37.07 -30.06
CA THR A 423 9.73 35.75 -30.69
C THR A 423 11.00 35.58 -31.51
N GLY A 424 11.68 34.46 -31.35
CA GLY A 424 12.89 34.10 -32.09
C GLY A 424 12.88 32.65 -32.56
N GLU A 425 13.58 32.37 -33.65
CA GLU A 425 13.82 30.99 -34.12
C GLU A 425 15.12 30.48 -33.48
N TYR A 426 15.04 29.33 -32.82
CA TYR A 426 16.18 28.68 -32.17
C TYR A 426 16.52 27.37 -32.86
N VAL A 427 17.82 27.05 -32.89
CA VAL A 427 18.35 25.85 -33.52
C VAL A 427 19.14 25.07 -32.48
N TYR A 428 18.94 23.75 -32.46
CA TYR A 428 19.67 22.86 -31.58
C TYR A 428 21.19 22.99 -31.77
N ASP A 429 21.91 23.03 -30.65
CA ASP A 429 23.35 23.29 -30.56
C ASP A 429 24.03 22.31 -29.59
N GLY A 430 23.51 21.08 -29.54
CA GLY A 430 24.04 19.97 -28.76
C GLY A 430 23.55 19.91 -27.32
N TYR A 431 24.16 19.01 -26.54
CA TYR A 431 23.95 18.89 -25.10
C TYR A 431 25.28 18.93 -24.33
N GLU A 432 25.22 19.16 -23.03
CA GLU A 432 26.35 19.05 -22.11
C GLU A 432 25.92 18.24 -20.88
N ILE A 433 26.71 17.23 -20.50
CA ILE A 433 26.51 16.46 -19.27
C ILE A 433 27.26 17.17 -18.14
N LEU A 434 26.56 17.47 -17.06
CA LEU A 434 27.10 18.13 -15.87
C LEU A 434 27.18 17.14 -14.72
N GLU A 435 28.26 17.20 -13.95
CA GLU A 435 28.45 16.46 -12.71
C GLU A 435 28.27 17.40 -11.52
N TYR A 436 27.45 17.00 -10.55
CA TYR A 436 27.17 17.78 -9.35
C TYR A 436 27.98 17.27 -8.15
N GLU A 437 28.17 18.11 -7.12
CA GLU A 437 28.98 17.75 -5.94
C GLU A 437 28.42 16.55 -5.15
N ALA A 438 27.10 16.31 -5.24
CA ALA A 438 26.43 15.16 -4.64
C ALA A 438 26.67 13.84 -5.38
N GLY A 439 27.36 13.86 -6.52
CA GLY A 439 27.69 12.67 -7.32
C GLY A 439 26.66 12.31 -8.38
N ASN A 440 25.49 12.94 -8.35
CA ASN A 440 24.50 12.86 -9.43
C ASN A 440 24.86 13.80 -10.61
N ARG A 441 24.21 13.58 -11.75
CA ARG A 441 24.46 14.27 -13.02
C ARG A 441 23.18 14.85 -13.60
N GLY A 442 23.33 15.74 -14.57
CA GLY A 442 22.21 16.25 -15.35
C GLY A 442 22.64 16.61 -16.76
N VAL A 443 21.69 16.59 -17.70
CA VAL A 443 21.94 16.97 -19.09
C VAL A 443 21.32 18.33 -19.35
N ARG A 444 22.10 19.24 -19.93
CA ARG A 444 21.57 20.49 -20.47
C ARG A 444 21.50 20.42 -21.98
N TYR A 445 20.35 20.71 -22.56
CA TYR A 445 20.13 20.78 -24.01
C TYR A 445 20.21 22.22 -24.49
N LEU A 446 21.09 22.48 -25.45
CA LEU A 446 21.47 23.82 -25.84
C LEU A 446 20.84 24.21 -27.17
N PHE A 447 20.38 25.46 -27.22
CA PHE A 447 19.79 26.05 -28.40
C PHE A 447 20.38 27.44 -28.64
N THR A 448 20.66 27.73 -29.91
CA THR A 448 21.23 29.01 -30.35
C THR A 448 20.23 29.75 -31.23
N LEU A 449 20.04 31.04 -30.96
CA LEU A 449 19.22 31.93 -31.77
C LEU A 449 19.76 31.98 -33.21
N LYS A 450 18.93 31.68 -34.20
CA LYS A 450 19.34 31.48 -35.60
C LYS A 450 19.91 32.73 -36.29
N ASP A 451 19.37 33.91 -35.98
CA ASP A 451 19.80 35.19 -36.55
C ASP A 451 20.22 36.19 -35.44
N PRO A 452 21.37 35.97 -34.80
CA PRO A 452 21.79 36.77 -33.65
C PRO A 452 22.26 38.18 -34.04
N GLU A 453 22.58 38.44 -35.31
CA GLU A 453 23.00 39.77 -35.78
C GLU A 453 21.81 40.72 -36.03
N ASN A 454 20.60 40.17 -36.14
CA ASN A 454 19.34 40.89 -36.27
C ASN A 454 18.49 40.80 -34.99
N LYS A 455 19.14 40.46 -33.87
CA LYS A 455 18.52 40.20 -32.57
C LYS A 455 17.81 41.44 -32.04
N ASN A 456 16.56 41.26 -31.60
CA ASN A 456 15.93 42.16 -30.65
C ASN A 456 16.71 42.04 -29.32
N ALA A 457 17.14 43.15 -28.72
CA ALA A 457 17.98 43.15 -27.51
C ALA A 457 17.39 42.30 -26.36
N GLU A 458 16.08 42.07 -26.38
CA GLU A 458 15.31 41.30 -25.39
C GLU A 458 15.31 39.77 -25.61
N LEU A 459 15.78 39.23 -26.74
CA LEU A 459 15.86 37.77 -26.96
C LEU A 459 17.20 37.22 -26.47
N PRO A 460 17.27 36.16 -25.66
CA PRO A 460 18.54 35.53 -25.33
C PRO A 460 19.22 34.96 -26.59
N ARG A 461 20.55 35.01 -26.67
CA ARG A 461 21.28 34.40 -27.80
C ARG A 461 21.38 32.89 -27.65
N TYR A 462 21.51 32.43 -26.41
CA TYR A 462 21.67 31.03 -26.04
C TYR A 462 20.63 30.64 -25.00
N ILE A 463 20.13 29.42 -25.11
CA ILE A 463 19.18 28.79 -24.20
C ILE A 463 19.71 27.42 -23.82
N GLN A 464 19.53 27.03 -22.56
CA GLN A 464 19.81 25.68 -22.08
C GLN A 464 18.60 25.18 -21.29
N PHE A 465 18.07 24.02 -21.66
CA PHE A 465 17.00 23.34 -20.92
C PHE A 465 17.57 22.23 -20.04
N SER A 466 16.99 22.08 -18.85
CA SER A 466 17.18 20.94 -17.95
C SER A 466 15.81 20.55 -17.40
N ASP A 467 15.36 19.35 -17.70
CA ASP A 467 14.03 18.83 -17.38
C ASP A 467 14.07 17.38 -16.91
N HIS A 468 15.22 16.95 -16.38
CA HIS A 468 15.49 15.60 -15.86
C HIS A 468 15.53 14.48 -16.93
N GLY A 469 15.03 14.73 -18.15
CA GLY A 469 15.10 13.80 -19.28
C GLY A 469 16.46 13.78 -19.99
N ILE A 470 16.96 12.59 -20.34
CA ILE A 470 18.25 12.42 -21.04
C ILE A 470 18.12 11.97 -22.50
N SER A 471 16.91 11.79 -23.00
CA SER A 471 16.63 11.39 -24.37
C SER A 471 15.29 11.98 -24.85
N PRO A 472 14.93 11.88 -26.15
CA PRO A 472 13.69 12.45 -26.67
C PRO A 472 12.44 12.06 -25.88
N MET A 473 11.81 13.05 -25.26
CA MET A 473 10.57 12.94 -24.50
C MET A 473 9.88 14.31 -24.42
N GLU A 474 8.57 14.31 -24.20
CA GLU A 474 7.84 15.54 -23.87
C GLU A 474 8.21 16.00 -22.46
N SER A 475 8.51 17.28 -22.31
CA SER A 475 8.83 17.89 -21.01
C SER A 475 7.53 18.11 -20.21
N HIS A 476 7.58 17.81 -18.90
CA HIS A 476 6.48 18.08 -17.96
C HIS A 476 6.66 19.40 -17.22
N HIS A 477 7.89 19.72 -16.83
CA HIS A 477 8.37 21.02 -16.39
C HIS A 477 9.82 21.17 -16.85
N PHE A 478 10.36 22.39 -16.77
CA PHE A 478 11.79 22.57 -17.02
C PHE A 478 12.40 23.74 -16.25
N HIS A 479 13.70 23.63 -16.04
CA HIS A 479 14.59 24.71 -15.67
C HIS A 479 15.27 25.25 -16.94
N ILE A 480 15.31 26.57 -17.09
CA ILE A 480 15.86 27.23 -18.28
C ILE A 480 16.94 28.25 -17.94
N TYR A 481 18.08 28.16 -18.63
CA TYR A 481 19.18 29.12 -18.53
C TYR A 481 19.25 29.91 -19.83
N MET A 482 19.26 31.24 -19.73
CA MET A 482 19.13 32.14 -20.88
C MET A 482 20.14 33.27 -20.80
N GLY A 483 20.82 33.57 -21.92
CA GLY A 483 21.84 34.59 -21.91
C GLY A 483 22.61 34.78 -23.21
N ASP A 484 23.69 35.56 -23.12
CA ASP A 484 24.58 35.89 -24.24
C ASP A 484 25.98 35.26 -24.13
N ASP A 485 26.25 34.55 -23.05
CA ASP A 485 27.52 33.87 -22.77
C ASP A 485 27.26 32.39 -22.46
N ARG A 486 27.50 31.51 -23.45
CA ARG A 486 27.23 30.06 -23.37
C ARG A 486 28.03 29.38 -22.25
N GLU A 487 29.31 29.73 -22.11
CA GLU A 487 30.20 29.08 -21.13
C GLU A 487 29.84 29.51 -19.71
N ALA A 488 29.56 30.80 -19.50
CA ALA A 488 29.15 31.29 -18.18
C ALA A 488 27.85 30.62 -17.71
N MET A 489 26.89 30.39 -18.61
CA MET A 489 25.64 29.72 -18.25
C MET A 489 25.84 28.26 -17.84
N LEU A 490 26.76 27.52 -18.46
CA LEU A 490 27.08 26.14 -18.03
C LEU A 490 27.62 26.07 -16.61
N GLN A 491 28.17 27.16 -16.10
CA GLN A 491 28.68 27.28 -14.73
C GLN A 491 27.63 27.87 -13.76
N GLU A 492 26.48 28.31 -14.26
CA GLU A 492 25.40 28.86 -13.43
C GLU A 492 24.65 27.74 -12.72
N MET A 493 24.62 27.80 -11.38
CA MET A 493 24.00 26.79 -10.51
C MET A 493 22.98 27.39 -9.54
N TYR A 494 22.89 28.72 -9.47
CA TYR A 494 22.10 29.43 -8.45
C TYR A 494 20.87 30.12 -9.02
N HIS A 495 20.83 30.30 -10.34
CA HIS A 495 19.71 30.93 -11.03
C HIS A 495 19.20 30.07 -12.17
N TRP A 496 18.02 29.51 -11.97
CA TRP A 496 17.40 28.50 -12.82
C TRP A 496 15.89 28.72 -12.83
N PRO A 497 15.42 29.75 -13.57
CA PRO A 497 14.00 29.98 -13.79
C PRO A 497 13.27 28.69 -14.18
N THR A 498 12.16 28.42 -13.52
CA THR A 498 11.40 27.17 -13.68
C THR A 498 10.02 27.46 -14.22
N TYR A 499 9.56 26.60 -15.13
CA TYR A 499 8.27 26.75 -15.80
C TYR A 499 7.49 25.44 -15.84
N TYR A 500 6.18 25.59 -15.67
CA TYR A 500 5.17 24.54 -15.74
C TYR A 500 4.13 24.88 -16.82
N PRO A 501 3.32 23.91 -17.28
CA PRO A 501 2.26 24.15 -18.24
C PRO A 501 1.33 25.30 -17.81
N LEU A 502 0.97 26.15 -18.77
CA LEU A 502 0.21 27.39 -18.53
C LEU A 502 -1.21 27.15 -17.98
N ASP A 503 -1.76 25.96 -18.19
CA ASP A 503 -3.09 25.56 -17.73
C ASP A 503 -3.11 24.99 -16.32
N MET A 504 -1.96 24.67 -15.73
CA MET A 504 -1.89 24.27 -14.31
C MET A 504 -2.19 25.45 -13.38
N SER A 505 -2.94 25.17 -12.33
CA SER A 505 -3.17 26.06 -11.20
C SER A 505 -1.98 26.02 -10.23
N GLY A 506 -1.93 27.00 -9.32
CA GLY A 506 -0.91 27.01 -8.28
C GLY A 506 -0.99 25.77 -7.36
N ASP A 507 -2.20 25.28 -7.09
CA ASP A 507 -2.41 24.08 -6.26
C ASP A 507 -1.92 22.81 -6.98
N GLU A 508 -2.19 22.67 -8.29
CA GLU A 508 -1.68 21.54 -9.09
C GLU A 508 -0.15 21.57 -9.21
N ILE A 509 0.47 22.76 -9.26
CA ILE A 509 1.94 22.90 -9.23
C ILE A 509 2.50 22.52 -7.87
N VAL A 510 1.82 22.88 -6.76
CA VAL A 510 2.25 22.48 -5.40
C VAL A 510 2.16 20.98 -5.23
N GLU A 511 1.04 20.38 -5.65
CA GLU A 511 0.85 18.92 -5.60
C GLU A 511 1.98 18.22 -6.36
N GLU A 512 2.25 18.62 -7.60
CA GLU A 512 3.33 18.02 -8.39
C GLU A 512 4.72 18.21 -7.74
N MET A 513 5.03 19.41 -7.24
CA MET A 513 6.30 19.68 -6.55
C MET A 513 6.48 18.95 -5.21
N LEU A 514 5.39 18.49 -4.60
CA LEU A 514 5.42 17.65 -3.39
C LEU A 514 5.61 16.18 -3.73
N HIS A 515 5.21 15.76 -4.94
CA HIS A 515 5.46 14.43 -5.47
C HIS A 515 6.87 14.29 -6.09
N HIS A 516 7.59 15.40 -6.29
CA HIS A 516 8.96 15.51 -6.80
C HIS A 516 10.00 15.85 -5.71
#